data_AF-A0A2G5DKG7-F1
#
_entry.id   AF-A0A2G5DKG7-F1
#
_cell.length_a   1.000
_cell.length_b   1.000
_cell.length_c   1.000
_cell.angle_alpha   90.00
_cell.angle_beta   90.00
_cell.angle_gamma   90.00
#
_symmetry.space_group_name_H-M   'P 1'
#
loop_
_entity.id
_entity.type
_entity.pdbx_description
1 polymer ?
#
loop_
_entity_poly.entity_id
_entity_poly.type
_entity_poly.pdbx_seq_one_letter_code
_entity_poly.pdbx_strand_id
1 'polypeptide(L)'
;MPQVKIIAKNFMDMVASLPEFKLDQLYDNTFICEAVLRSLPALGKKYVLQLLFIEKPVPAKAIEEWLLSNGVSKHRVAIDRLVQLRVFREIIDRKKDISYLLNTKFQSNLQKYIVKGGVLPGEPMPSSITVRLPTLEELDAYALEQWECFLLQLISSSQAERPTNFSSSMMTIFQRGLLSQRDKEAPRLTVHGFQFLLMDTNAQLWYIIREYILNSEVRGVDTADLISFLLELSFHVSGEAYNINTLNEFQRNVIKDLADLGLLKLQQGRKESWFIPTKLVTNLSVTLSDSSSRKQGFVVVETNFRTYAYSASKLHCEILRLFSRVEYQLPNLIVGAITKESLYNAFENGITADQIISFLQQNAHPRVAEKTPSVPENVTDQIRLWEADLNRVEIVSSNFYEEFPSRDVFESACDYARENGGHLWEDSKRMRLIVKAEIHMQMREYLRRQK
;
A
#
# COMPACT_ATOMS: atom_id res chain seq x y z
N MET A 1 -3.53 -22.43 -2.15
CA MET A 1 -4.49 -21.37 -1.78
C MET A 1 -3.81 -20.03 -1.95
N PRO A 2 -4.22 -19.19 -2.91
CA PRO A 2 -3.66 -17.85 -3.03
C PRO A 2 -4.23 -17.03 -1.87
N GLN A 3 -3.37 -16.70 -0.91
CA GLN A 3 -3.70 -15.74 0.14
C GLN A 3 -3.87 -14.38 -0.54
N VAL A 4 -5.11 -14.01 -0.85
CA VAL A 4 -5.49 -12.62 -1.06
C VAL A 4 -5.36 -11.94 0.30
N LYS A 5 -4.12 -11.63 0.71
CA LYS A 5 -3.87 -10.75 1.85
C LYS A 5 -4.39 -9.39 1.42
N ILE A 6 -5.52 -9.01 2.02
CA ILE A 6 -6.05 -7.65 2.00
C ILE A 6 -4.85 -6.73 2.27
N ILE A 7 -4.49 -5.92 1.27
CA ILE A 7 -3.45 -4.91 1.39
C ILE A 7 -3.96 -3.97 2.48
N ALA A 8 -3.37 -4.05 3.67
CA ALA A 8 -3.59 -3.11 4.75
C ALA A 8 -3.30 -1.71 4.19
N LYS A 9 -4.36 -0.93 3.91
CA LYS A 9 -4.23 0.35 3.19
C LYS A 9 -3.44 1.37 3.99
N ASN A 10 -3.40 1.23 5.33
CA ASN A 10 -2.81 2.21 6.25
C ASN A 10 -1.91 1.59 7.33
N PHE A 11 -1.00 2.40 7.89
CA PHE A 11 -0.07 2.03 8.97
C PHE A 11 -0.76 1.27 10.11
N MET A 12 -1.87 1.87 10.55
CA MET A 12 -2.62 1.40 11.71
C MET A 12 -3.42 0.11 11.45
N ASP A 13 -3.68 -0.26 10.19
CA ASP A 13 -4.32 -1.54 9.87
C ASP A 13 -3.37 -2.72 10.13
N MET A 14 -2.06 -2.54 9.88
CA MET A 14 -1.09 -3.55 10.26
C MET A 14 -0.93 -3.63 11.77
N VAL A 15 -0.89 -2.49 12.47
CA VAL A 15 -0.86 -2.49 13.94
C VAL A 15 -2.07 -3.26 14.49
N ALA A 16 -3.27 -3.01 13.96
CA ALA A 16 -4.49 -3.74 14.33
C ALA A 16 -4.43 -5.24 14.03
N SER A 17 -3.63 -5.67 13.05
CA SER A 17 -3.44 -7.09 12.71
C SER A 17 -2.47 -7.84 13.62
N LEU A 18 -1.77 -7.15 14.52
CA LEU A 18 -0.81 -7.77 15.43
C LEU A 18 -1.50 -8.62 16.52
N PRO A 19 -0.84 -9.67 17.05
CA PRO A 19 -1.34 -10.44 18.17
C PRO A 19 -1.59 -9.60 19.43
N GLU A 20 -2.52 -10.06 20.28
CA GLU A 20 -2.92 -9.41 21.54
C GLU A 20 -1.74 -8.97 22.39
N PHE A 21 -0.81 -9.90 22.61
CA PHE A 21 0.33 -9.70 23.47
C PHE A 21 1.25 -8.57 22.95
N LYS A 22 1.49 -8.53 21.64
CA LYS A 22 2.30 -7.47 21.01
C LYS A 22 1.59 -6.11 21.09
N LEU A 23 0.27 -6.06 20.91
CA LEU A 23 -0.52 -4.83 21.05
C LEU A 23 -0.48 -4.28 22.50
N ASP A 24 -0.63 -5.15 23.50
CA ASP A 24 -0.54 -4.75 24.91
C ASP A 24 0.88 -4.30 25.31
N GLN A 25 1.94 -4.81 24.66
CA GLN A 25 3.30 -4.30 24.83
C GLN A 25 3.48 -2.92 24.19
N LEU A 26 2.92 -2.70 23.00
CA LEU A 26 2.96 -1.40 22.33
C LEU A 26 2.31 -0.31 23.19
N TYR A 27 1.24 -0.62 23.91
CA TYR A 27 0.59 0.33 24.82
C TYR A 27 1.38 0.69 26.07
N ASP A 28 2.54 0.08 26.33
CA ASP A 28 3.47 0.54 27.36
C ASP A 28 4.13 1.88 26.98
N ASN A 29 4.22 2.18 25.68
CA ASN A 29 4.76 3.45 25.18
C ASN A 29 3.65 4.51 25.01
N THR A 30 3.87 5.67 25.63
CA THR A 30 2.95 6.81 25.61
C THR A 30 2.70 7.36 24.20
N PHE A 31 3.73 7.41 23.36
CA PHE A 31 3.63 7.96 21.99
C PHE A 31 2.73 7.10 21.10
N ILE A 32 2.72 5.78 21.34
CA ILE A 32 1.86 4.87 20.58
C ILE A 32 0.40 5.10 20.96
N CYS A 33 0.12 5.33 22.24
CA CYS A 33 -1.23 5.67 22.69
C CYS A 33 -1.72 6.96 22.00
N GLU A 34 -0.83 7.93 21.83
CA GLU A 34 -1.09 9.19 21.13
C GLU A 34 -1.30 9.00 19.61
N ALA A 35 -0.46 8.20 18.95
CA ALA A 35 -0.58 7.87 17.53
C ALA A 35 -1.89 7.14 17.23
N VAL A 36 -2.21 6.14 18.08
CA VAL A 36 -3.46 5.40 18.01
C VAL A 36 -4.62 6.35 18.17
N LEU A 37 -4.61 7.24 19.16
CA LEU A 37 -5.65 8.25 19.35
C LEU A 37 -5.80 9.15 18.12
N ARG A 38 -4.71 9.64 17.52
CA ARG A 38 -4.74 10.46 16.29
C ARG A 38 -5.35 9.72 15.11
N SER A 39 -5.09 8.42 15.00
CA SER A 39 -5.64 7.58 13.94
C SER A 39 -7.11 7.22 14.10
N LEU A 40 -7.72 7.42 15.28
CA LEU A 40 -9.11 7.05 15.44
C LEU A 40 -10.05 7.99 14.66
N PRO A 41 -11.20 7.48 14.16
CA PRO A 41 -12.27 8.32 13.65
C PRO A 41 -12.72 9.34 14.69
N ALA A 42 -13.31 10.46 14.26
CA ALA A 42 -13.74 11.54 15.17
C ALA A 42 -14.63 11.06 16.33
N LEU A 43 -15.56 10.12 16.07
CA LEU A 43 -16.38 9.51 17.12
C LEU A 43 -15.57 8.62 18.07
N GLY A 44 -14.59 7.86 17.55
CA GLY A 44 -13.72 7.03 18.38
C GLY A 44 -12.88 7.87 19.34
N LYS A 45 -12.33 9.00 18.85
CA LYS A 45 -11.63 10.00 19.69
C LYS A 45 -12.53 10.53 20.81
N LYS A 46 -13.77 10.90 20.49
CA LYS A 46 -14.75 11.37 21.48
C LYS A 46 -15.00 10.32 22.56
N TYR A 47 -15.26 9.06 22.19
CA TYR A 47 -15.53 8.01 23.17
C TYR A 47 -14.33 7.75 24.09
N VAL A 48 -13.13 7.65 23.52
CA VAL A 48 -11.91 7.43 24.30
C VAL A 48 -11.68 8.56 25.30
N LEU A 49 -11.85 9.83 24.88
CA LEU A 49 -11.67 10.99 25.76
C LEU A 49 -12.74 11.07 26.86
N GLN A 50 -14.00 10.73 26.56
CA GLN A 50 -15.08 10.72 27.56
C GLN A 50 -14.91 9.60 28.59
N LEU A 51 -14.45 8.43 28.14
CA LEU A 51 -14.24 7.27 29.01
C LEU A 51 -12.89 7.30 29.74
N LEU A 52 -11.99 8.22 29.41
CA LEU A 52 -10.60 8.23 29.88
C LEU A 52 -10.48 8.20 31.41
N PHE A 53 -11.39 8.83 32.14
CA PHE A 53 -11.39 8.86 33.61
C PHE A 53 -12.43 7.92 34.25
N ILE A 54 -13.08 7.09 33.44
CA ILE A 54 -14.06 6.11 33.91
C ILE A 54 -13.37 4.76 34.03
N GLU A 55 -13.27 4.25 35.27
CA GLU A 55 -12.64 2.95 35.55
C GLU A 55 -13.62 1.77 35.40
N LYS A 56 -14.92 2.06 35.42
CA LYS A 56 -15.98 1.03 35.35
C LYS A 56 -16.34 0.71 33.89
N PRO A 57 -16.72 -0.54 33.59
CA PRO A 57 -17.22 -0.90 32.27
C PRO A 57 -18.51 -0.14 31.95
N VAL A 58 -18.61 0.39 30.74
CA VAL A 58 -19.77 1.16 30.28
C VAL A 58 -20.60 0.31 29.31
N PRO A 59 -21.91 0.16 29.54
CA PRO A 59 -22.75 -0.67 28.67
C PRO A 59 -22.87 -0.05 27.27
N ALA A 60 -22.86 -0.91 26.23
CA ALA A 60 -22.94 -0.48 24.83
C ALA A 60 -24.16 0.43 24.56
N LYS A 61 -25.31 0.09 25.15
CA LYS A 61 -26.55 0.86 25.05
C LYS A 61 -26.39 2.32 25.51
N ALA A 62 -25.61 2.58 26.55
CA ALA A 62 -25.36 3.94 27.03
C ALA A 62 -24.48 4.76 26.07
N ILE A 63 -23.57 4.11 25.33
CA ILE A 63 -22.77 4.78 24.29
C ILE A 63 -23.63 5.06 23.06
N GLU A 64 -24.55 4.15 22.73
CA GLU A 64 -25.51 4.34 21.63
C GLU A 64 -26.47 5.51 21.88
N GLU A 65 -26.86 5.77 23.14
CA GLU A 65 -27.68 6.93 23.53
C GLU A 65 -27.00 8.28 23.26
N TRP A 66 -25.67 8.34 23.14
CA TRP A 66 -24.95 9.57 22.82
C TRP A 66 -25.01 9.98 21.34
N LEU A 67 -25.66 9.16 20.50
CA LEU A 67 -25.75 9.35 19.06
C LEU A 67 -27.07 10.01 18.66
N LEU A 68 -26.97 10.84 17.62
CA LEU A 68 -28.11 11.25 16.83
C LEU A 68 -28.48 10.13 15.84
N SER A 69 -29.75 10.08 15.42
CA SER A 69 -30.30 9.03 14.55
C SER A 69 -29.56 8.84 13.21
N ASN A 70 -28.83 9.87 12.74
CA ASN A 70 -28.03 9.84 11.52
C ASN A 70 -26.59 9.29 11.71
N GLY A 71 -26.16 9.00 12.94
CA GLY A 71 -24.77 8.66 13.27
C GLY A 71 -24.45 7.17 13.39
N VAL A 72 -25.43 6.28 13.25
CA VAL A 72 -25.30 4.85 13.58
C VAL A 72 -24.23 4.13 12.74
N SER A 73 -24.14 4.44 11.44
CA SER A 73 -23.12 3.85 10.55
C SER A 73 -21.70 4.25 10.97
N LYS A 74 -21.49 5.53 11.29
CA LYS A 74 -20.20 6.05 11.78
C LYS A 74 -19.84 5.49 13.16
N HIS A 75 -20.83 5.27 14.02
CA HIS A 75 -20.63 4.62 15.31
C HIS A 75 -20.12 3.18 15.15
N ARG A 76 -20.77 2.37 14.30
CA ARG A 76 -20.35 0.99 14.06
C ARG A 76 -18.90 0.91 13.59
N VAL A 77 -18.51 1.76 12.64
CA VAL A 77 -17.13 1.84 12.14
C VAL A 77 -16.15 2.27 13.25
N ALA A 78 -16.54 3.22 14.10
CA ALA A 78 -15.69 3.68 15.20
C ALA A 78 -15.49 2.61 16.29
N ILE A 79 -16.56 1.90 16.68
CA ILE A 79 -16.49 0.82 17.67
C ILE A 79 -15.68 -0.36 17.12
N ASP A 80 -15.96 -0.80 15.89
CA ASP A 80 -15.20 -1.88 15.24
C ASP A 80 -13.70 -1.53 15.22
N ARG A 81 -13.35 -0.29 14.88
CA ARG A 81 -11.95 0.16 14.91
C ARG A 81 -11.34 0.17 16.31
N LEU A 82 -12.08 0.60 17.33
CA LEU A 82 -11.63 0.62 18.73
C LEU A 82 -11.40 -0.79 19.28
N VAL A 83 -12.25 -1.74 18.89
CA VAL A 83 -12.15 -3.16 19.27
C VAL A 83 -11.00 -3.84 18.52
N GLN A 84 -10.84 -3.60 17.21
CA GLN A 84 -9.72 -4.10 16.41
C GLN A 84 -8.36 -3.66 16.95
N LEU A 85 -8.24 -2.39 17.35
CA LEU A 85 -7.03 -1.87 17.98
C LEU A 85 -6.91 -2.30 19.45
N ARG A 86 -7.90 -2.96 20.04
CA ARG A 86 -7.94 -3.34 21.47
C ARG A 86 -7.78 -2.15 22.42
N VAL A 87 -8.23 -0.99 21.97
CA VAL A 87 -8.42 0.18 22.85
C VAL A 87 -9.63 -0.08 23.74
N PHE A 88 -10.68 -0.69 23.16
CA PHE A 88 -11.81 -1.24 23.91
C PHE A 88 -11.64 -2.75 24.09
N ARG A 89 -11.88 -3.21 25.32
CA ARG A 89 -12.07 -4.62 25.67
C ARG A 89 -13.56 -4.86 25.85
N GLU A 90 -14.08 -5.84 25.12
CA GLU A 90 -15.48 -6.25 25.21
C GLU A 90 -15.66 -7.19 26.39
N ILE A 91 -16.52 -6.81 27.34
CA ILE A 91 -16.94 -7.64 28.46
C ILE A 91 -18.38 -8.05 28.19
N ILE A 92 -18.57 -9.34 27.93
CA ILE A 92 -19.90 -9.93 27.71
C ILE A 92 -20.39 -10.45 29.05
N ASP A 93 -21.46 -9.86 29.57
CA ASP A 93 -22.07 -10.34 30.81
C ASP A 93 -22.87 -11.63 30.55
N ARG A 94 -23.24 -12.37 31.62
CA ARG A 94 -24.02 -13.62 31.57
C ARG A 94 -25.35 -13.48 30.82
N LYS A 95 -25.88 -12.25 30.71
CA LYS A 95 -27.10 -11.90 29.96
C LYS A 95 -26.86 -11.59 28.47
N LYS A 96 -25.63 -11.75 27.97
CA LYS A 96 -25.18 -11.33 26.63
C LYS A 96 -25.23 -9.81 26.37
N ASP A 97 -25.32 -9.00 27.41
CA ASP A 97 -25.14 -7.55 27.27
C ASP A 97 -23.64 -7.24 27.13
N ILE A 98 -23.29 -6.46 26.10
CA ILE A 98 -21.93 -6.04 25.81
C ILE A 98 -21.63 -4.76 26.58
N SER A 99 -20.54 -4.76 27.35
CA SER A 99 -19.98 -3.56 27.97
C SER A 99 -18.56 -3.33 27.48
N TYR A 100 -18.19 -2.06 27.31
CA TYR A 100 -16.87 -1.67 26.86
C TYR A 100 -16.04 -1.15 28.04
N LEU A 101 -14.80 -1.62 28.14
CA LEU A 101 -13.80 -1.13 29.07
C LEU A 101 -12.57 -0.67 28.30
N LEU A 102 -12.01 0.48 28.67
CA LEU A 102 -10.73 0.93 28.11
C LEU A 102 -9.59 0.01 28.55
N ASN A 103 -8.63 -0.23 27.67
CA ASN A 103 -7.40 -0.92 28.03
C ASN A 103 -6.67 -0.12 29.13
N THR A 104 -6.34 -0.77 30.24
CA THR A 104 -5.78 -0.12 31.44
C THR A 104 -4.42 0.50 31.17
N LYS A 105 -3.57 -0.14 30.36
CA LYS A 105 -2.27 0.40 29.96
C LYS A 105 -2.45 1.68 29.14
N PHE A 106 -3.27 1.60 28.10
CA PHE A 106 -3.61 2.73 27.23
C PHE A 106 -4.20 3.90 28.03
N GLN A 107 -5.17 3.62 28.92
CA GLN A 107 -5.81 4.60 29.77
C GLN A 107 -4.81 5.30 30.69
N SER A 108 -3.97 4.54 31.40
CA SER A 108 -2.99 5.11 32.34
C SER A 108 -1.91 5.95 31.64
N ASN A 109 -1.45 5.53 30.46
CA ASN A 109 -0.43 6.25 29.71
C ASN A 109 -1.00 7.50 29.05
N LEU A 110 -2.21 7.46 28.51
CA LEU A 110 -2.87 8.66 27.96
C LEU A 110 -3.23 9.67 29.06
N GLN A 111 -3.65 9.22 30.25
CA GLN A 111 -3.84 10.10 31.41
C GLN A 111 -2.53 10.78 31.82
N LYS A 112 -1.43 10.02 31.95
CA LYS A 112 -0.10 10.58 32.25
C LYS A 112 0.32 11.60 31.20
N TYR A 113 0.06 11.30 29.91
CA TYR A 113 0.39 12.18 28.80
C TYR A 113 -0.33 13.53 28.89
N ILE A 114 -1.64 13.53 29.17
CA ILE A 114 -2.44 14.77 29.28
C ILE A 114 -1.95 15.64 30.46
N VAL A 115 -1.52 15.02 31.56
CA VAL A 115 -1.11 15.74 32.78
C VAL A 115 0.33 16.24 32.70
N LYS A 116 1.26 15.42 32.20
CA LYS A 116 2.70 15.73 32.20
C LYS A 116 3.21 16.30 30.88
N GLY A 117 2.42 16.21 29.81
CA GLY A 117 2.90 16.44 28.45
C GLY A 117 3.78 15.29 27.95
N GLY A 118 3.83 15.11 26.64
CA GLY A 118 4.81 14.22 26.02
C GLY A 118 6.19 14.85 26.03
N VAL A 119 7.12 14.31 26.81
CA VAL A 119 8.54 14.64 26.66
C VAL A 119 9.16 13.56 25.78
N LEU A 120 9.51 13.93 24.55
CA LEU A 120 10.26 13.04 23.66
C LEU A 120 11.63 12.72 24.29
N PRO A 121 12.13 11.49 24.14
CA PRO A 121 13.50 11.17 24.52
C PRO A 121 14.50 11.98 23.69
N GLY A 122 15.01 13.07 24.27
CA GLY A 122 15.97 13.96 23.63
C GLY A 122 15.35 15.31 23.29
N GLU A 123 15.78 16.35 24.00
CA GLU A 123 15.46 17.73 23.63
C GLU A 123 16.09 18.04 22.25
N PRO A 124 15.41 18.83 21.41
CA PRO A 124 16.02 19.31 20.18
C PRO A 124 17.31 20.04 20.52
N MET A 125 18.36 19.79 19.73
CA MET A 125 19.65 20.39 19.99
C MET A 125 19.54 21.91 19.97
N PRO A 126 20.14 22.62 20.95
CA PRO A 126 20.20 24.06 20.93
C PRO A 126 20.79 24.55 19.62
N SER A 127 20.18 25.58 19.03
CA SER A 127 20.61 26.19 17.76
C SER A 127 22.06 26.70 17.77
N SER A 128 22.67 26.82 18.95
CA SER A 128 24.09 27.15 19.15
C SER A 128 25.06 26.02 18.80
N ILE A 129 24.61 24.76 18.77
CA ILE A 129 25.44 23.57 18.52
C ILE A 129 25.29 23.08 17.06
N THR A 130 24.13 23.31 16.45
CA THR A 130 23.83 22.89 15.09
C THR A 130 24.52 23.78 14.06
N VAL A 131 25.29 23.18 13.15
CA VAL A 131 25.68 23.86 11.89
C VAL A 131 24.40 24.24 11.13
N ARG A 132 24.42 25.36 10.36
CA ARG A 132 23.31 25.88 9.54
C ARG A 132 22.27 24.80 9.20
N LEU A 133 21.14 24.84 9.91
CA LEU A 133 20.04 23.92 9.70
C LEU A 133 19.46 24.15 8.29
N PRO A 134 19.11 23.09 7.55
CA PRO A 134 18.41 23.21 6.29
C PRO A 134 17.08 23.95 6.47
N THR A 135 16.67 24.73 5.48
CA THR A 135 15.30 25.26 5.47
C THR A 135 14.30 24.12 5.28
N LEU A 136 13.03 24.33 5.67
CA LEU A 136 11.98 23.33 5.45
C LEU A 136 11.80 23.00 3.96
N GLU A 137 12.00 23.97 3.07
CA GLU A 137 11.94 23.78 1.62
C GLU A 137 13.10 22.91 1.10
N GLU A 138 14.33 23.15 1.59
CA GLU A 138 15.50 22.32 1.26
C GLU A 138 15.33 20.88 1.79
N LEU A 139 14.68 20.73 2.94
CA LEU A 139 14.41 19.42 3.54
C LEU A 139 13.36 18.64 2.75
N ASP A 140 12.31 19.30 2.29
CA ASP A 140 11.28 18.69 1.44
C ASP A 140 11.85 18.28 0.08
N ALA A 141 12.67 19.14 -0.53
CA ALA A 141 13.36 18.82 -1.78
C ALA A 141 14.30 17.61 -1.62
N TYR A 142 15.08 17.58 -0.52
CA TYR A 142 15.93 16.43 -0.19
C TYR A 142 15.12 15.14 -0.02
N ALA A 143 14.02 15.18 0.73
CA ALA A 143 13.18 14.02 0.99
C ALA A 143 12.61 13.43 -0.30
N LEU A 144 12.11 14.29 -1.21
CA LEU A 144 11.59 13.88 -2.51
C LEU A 144 12.69 13.33 -3.42
N GLU A 145 13.85 13.99 -3.50
CA GLU A 145 14.97 13.52 -4.33
C GLU A 145 15.46 12.14 -3.87
N GLN A 146 15.65 11.94 -2.56
CA GLN A 146 16.06 10.63 -2.03
C GLN A 146 15.00 9.56 -2.25
N TRP A 147 13.72 9.88 -2.05
CA TRP A 147 12.63 8.94 -2.31
C TRP A 147 12.56 8.53 -3.78
N GLU A 148 12.73 9.47 -4.71
CA GLU A 148 12.78 9.19 -6.15
C GLU A 148 14.01 8.34 -6.52
N CYS A 149 15.19 8.62 -5.94
CA CYS A 149 16.38 7.79 -6.13
C CYS A 149 16.14 6.34 -5.65
N PHE A 150 15.50 6.17 -4.50
CA PHE A 150 15.14 4.86 -3.97
C PHE A 150 14.16 4.12 -4.90
N LEU A 151 13.09 4.79 -5.36
CA LEU A 151 12.13 4.19 -6.29
C LEU A 151 12.77 3.82 -7.64
N LEU A 152 13.67 4.66 -8.16
CA LEU A 152 14.45 4.37 -9.36
C LEU A 152 15.31 3.12 -9.17
N GLN A 153 15.99 3.00 -8.04
CA GLN A 153 16.77 1.80 -7.72
C GLN A 153 15.90 0.55 -7.57
N LEU A 154 14.67 0.72 -7.06
CA LEU A 154 13.71 -0.37 -6.90
C LEU A 154 13.24 -0.92 -8.25
N ILE A 155 13.02 -0.05 -9.25
CA ILE A 155 12.55 -0.43 -10.59
C ILE A 155 13.72 -0.84 -11.51
N SER A 156 14.80 -0.06 -11.50
CA SER A 156 15.91 -0.13 -12.46
C SER A 156 17.24 0.12 -11.74
N SER A 157 17.85 -0.94 -11.22
CA SER A 157 19.13 -0.87 -10.49
C SER A 157 20.30 -0.31 -11.32
N SER A 158 20.21 -0.31 -12.66
CA SER A 158 21.24 0.18 -13.58
C SER A 158 21.25 1.70 -13.77
N GLN A 159 20.17 2.41 -13.42
CA GLN A 159 20.02 3.85 -13.65
C GLN A 159 20.16 4.72 -12.38
N ALA A 160 20.39 4.10 -11.22
CA ALA A 160 20.58 4.83 -9.96
C ALA A 160 22.00 5.46 -9.91
N GLU A 161 22.09 6.78 -10.05
CA GLU A 161 23.37 7.53 -9.98
C GLU A 161 24.00 7.53 -8.59
N ARG A 162 23.18 7.37 -7.54
CA ARG A 162 23.61 7.19 -6.14
C ARG A 162 22.92 5.96 -5.58
N PRO A 163 23.62 4.82 -5.42
CA PRO A 163 23.02 3.66 -4.80
C PRO A 163 22.76 3.94 -3.32
N THR A 164 21.55 3.61 -2.85
CA THR A 164 21.25 3.54 -1.41
C THR A 164 22.14 2.49 -0.74
N ASN A 165 22.40 2.63 0.56
CA ASN A 165 23.25 1.68 1.30
C ASN A 165 22.48 0.41 1.70
N PHE A 166 21.28 0.17 1.17
CA PHE A 166 20.54 -1.05 1.44
C PHE A 166 21.31 -2.28 1.01
N SER A 167 21.39 -3.26 1.91
CA SER A 167 21.90 -4.59 1.58
C SER A 167 21.11 -5.18 0.40
N SER A 168 21.80 -5.92 -0.47
CA SER A 168 21.17 -6.66 -1.59
C SER A 168 20.00 -7.52 -1.12
N SER A 169 20.09 -8.11 0.08
CA SER A 169 19.02 -8.91 0.66
C SER A 169 17.76 -8.08 0.96
N MET A 170 17.93 -6.84 1.43
CA MET A 170 16.81 -5.94 1.74
C MET A 170 16.15 -5.42 0.45
N MET A 171 16.96 -5.14 -0.57
CA MET A 171 16.45 -4.74 -1.87
C MET A 171 15.60 -5.86 -2.49
N THR A 172 16.04 -7.12 -2.43
CA THR A 172 15.24 -8.28 -2.88
C THR A 172 13.90 -8.38 -2.14
N ILE A 173 13.85 -7.99 -0.87
CA ILE A 173 12.61 -8.00 -0.09
C ILE A 173 11.67 -6.88 -0.55
N PHE A 174 12.17 -5.65 -0.73
CA PHE A 174 11.35 -4.56 -1.26
C PHE A 174 10.86 -4.84 -2.68
N GLN A 175 11.67 -5.51 -3.49
CA GLN A 175 11.31 -5.91 -4.85
C GLN A 175 10.33 -7.09 -4.88
N ARG A 176 10.13 -7.80 -3.76
CA ARG A 176 9.25 -8.97 -3.68
C ARG A 176 7.82 -8.57 -3.97
N GLY A 177 7.25 -9.15 -5.02
CA GLY A 177 5.89 -8.84 -5.47
C GLY A 177 5.77 -7.53 -6.24
N LEU A 178 6.83 -6.72 -6.33
CA LEU A 178 6.88 -5.54 -7.20
C LEU A 178 7.55 -5.87 -8.53
N LEU A 179 8.65 -6.62 -8.52
CA LEU A 179 9.36 -7.09 -9.69
C LEU A 179 9.22 -8.62 -9.85
N SER A 180 9.08 -9.04 -11.11
CA SER A 180 9.25 -10.44 -11.52
C SER A 180 10.65 -10.62 -12.08
N GLN A 181 11.38 -11.58 -11.53
CA GLN A 181 12.66 -12.00 -12.07
C GLN A 181 12.45 -13.38 -12.69
N ARG A 182 12.42 -13.44 -14.03
CA ARG A 182 12.56 -14.70 -14.77
C ARG A 182 14.05 -14.94 -14.96
N ASP A 183 14.51 -16.16 -14.76
CA ASP A 183 15.92 -16.57 -14.52
C ASP A 183 17.01 -16.06 -15.50
N LYS A 184 16.67 -15.32 -16.57
CA LYS A 184 17.64 -14.74 -17.53
C LYS A 184 17.26 -13.37 -18.12
N GLU A 185 16.18 -12.74 -17.68
CA GLU A 185 15.75 -11.42 -18.21
C GLU A 185 15.97 -10.32 -17.19
N ALA A 186 16.09 -9.08 -17.67
CA ALA A 186 16.06 -7.90 -16.80
C ALA A 186 14.78 -7.95 -15.94
N PRO A 187 14.85 -7.55 -14.66
CA PRO A 187 13.69 -7.57 -13.78
C PRO A 187 12.56 -6.75 -14.41
N ARG A 188 11.38 -7.37 -14.55
CA ARG A 188 10.20 -6.73 -15.13
C ARG A 188 9.22 -6.36 -14.04
N LEU A 189 8.62 -5.18 -14.14
CA LEU A 189 7.59 -4.73 -13.21
C LEU A 189 6.36 -5.65 -13.30
N THR A 190 5.85 -6.07 -12.16
CA THR A 190 4.60 -6.83 -12.07
C THR A 190 3.40 -5.88 -12.07
N VAL A 191 2.19 -6.43 -12.24
CA VAL A 191 0.92 -5.70 -12.06
C VAL A 191 0.88 -4.92 -10.74
N HIS A 192 1.32 -5.56 -9.66
CA HIS A 192 1.34 -4.97 -8.32
C HIS A 192 2.46 -3.92 -8.20
N GLY A 193 3.61 -4.15 -8.85
CA GLY A 193 4.69 -3.18 -9.00
C GLY A 193 4.23 -1.89 -9.66
N PHE A 194 3.49 -2.00 -10.78
CA PHE A 194 2.92 -0.84 -11.45
C PHE A 194 1.90 -0.14 -10.56
N GLN A 195 0.96 -0.89 -9.98
CA GLN A 195 -0.02 -0.32 -9.07
C GLN A 195 0.64 0.43 -7.91
N PHE A 196 1.73 -0.10 -7.35
CA PHE A 196 2.52 0.57 -6.32
C PHE A 196 3.09 1.92 -6.80
N LEU A 197 3.66 1.99 -8.01
CA LEU A 197 4.14 3.26 -8.58
C LEU A 197 3.03 4.29 -8.82
N LEU A 198 1.78 3.83 -9.00
CA LEU A 198 0.61 4.69 -9.12
C LEU A 198 0.07 5.21 -7.79
N MET A 199 0.44 4.60 -6.67
CA MET A 199 -0.05 5.01 -5.36
C MET A 199 0.49 6.41 -4.98
N ASP A 200 -0.20 7.10 -4.08
CA ASP A 200 0.33 8.31 -3.47
C ASP A 200 1.59 8.01 -2.64
N THR A 201 2.42 9.02 -2.40
CA THR A 201 3.70 8.83 -1.68
C THR A 201 3.50 8.24 -0.30
N ASN A 202 2.42 8.56 0.42
CA ASN A 202 2.20 8.01 1.76
C ASN A 202 1.84 6.53 1.68
N ALA A 203 1.01 6.11 0.73
CA ALA A 203 0.70 4.71 0.49
C ALA A 203 1.93 3.90 0.01
N GLN A 204 2.76 4.47 -0.87
CA GLN A 204 4.03 3.86 -1.28
C GLN A 204 4.97 3.69 -0.08
N LEU A 205 5.16 4.77 0.69
CA LEU A 205 5.98 4.76 1.89
C LEU A 205 5.51 3.70 2.87
N TRP A 206 4.19 3.61 3.08
CA TRP A 206 3.60 2.63 3.96
C TRP A 206 3.86 1.19 3.51
N TYR A 207 3.71 0.90 2.22
CA TYR A 207 4.01 -0.43 1.68
C TYR A 207 5.47 -0.84 1.97
N ILE A 208 6.43 0.07 1.77
CA ILE A 208 7.85 -0.18 2.03
C ILE A 208 8.14 -0.37 3.52
N ILE A 209 7.58 0.49 4.38
CA ILE A 209 7.74 0.38 5.84
C ILE A 209 7.11 -0.92 6.37
N ARG A 210 5.99 -1.36 5.80
CA ARG A 210 5.36 -2.64 6.15
C ARG A 210 6.27 -3.81 5.82
N GLU A 211 6.82 -3.87 4.60
CA GLU A 211 7.76 -4.94 4.23
C GLU A 211 9.05 -4.88 5.06
N TYR A 212 9.49 -3.68 5.44
CA TYR A 212 10.60 -3.48 6.37
C TYR A 212 10.31 -4.09 7.76
N ILE A 213 9.12 -3.84 8.32
CA ILE A 213 8.69 -4.36 9.63
C ILE A 213 8.48 -5.88 9.59
N LEU A 214 7.86 -6.42 8.53
CA LEU A 214 7.66 -7.87 8.38
C LEU A 214 8.99 -8.63 8.32
N ASN A 215 10.05 -7.98 7.86
CA ASN A 215 11.39 -8.56 7.80
C ASN A 215 12.22 -8.33 9.07
N SER A 216 11.71 -7.63 10.10
CA SER A 216 12.47 -7.35 11.32
C SER A 216 12.77 -8.62 12.11
N GLU A 217 11.86 -9.61 12.11
CA GLU A 217 12.02 -10.88 12.82
C GLU A 217 13.23 -11.68 12.28
N VAL A 218 13.49 -11.61 10.98
CA VAL A 218 14.66 -12.25 10.34
C VAL A 218 15.97 -11.58 10.76
N ARG A 219 15.93 -10.31 11.16
CA ARG A 219 17.09 -9.56 11.69
C ARG A 219 17.29 -9.74 13.19
N GLY A 220 16.44 -10.51 13.86
CA GLY A 220 16.48 -10.67 15.32
C GLY A 220 16.01 -9.43 16.09
N VAL A 221 15.25 -8.55 15.43
CA VAL A 221 14.69 -7.34 16.03
C VAL A 221 13.24 -7.58 16.40
N ASP A 222 12.85 -7.25 17.63
CA ASP A 222 11.44 -7.31 18.01
C ASP A 222 10.63 -6.28 17.22
N THR A 223 9.60 -6.78 16.55
CA THR A 223 8.59 -5.99 15.83
C THR A 223 7.99 -4.89 16.70
N ALA A 224 7.76 -5.14 18.00
CA ALA A 224 7.15 -4.16 18.89
C ALA A 224 8.08 -2.96 19.13
N ASP A 225 9.36 -3.21 19.37
CA ASP A 225 10.38 -2.16 19.56
C ASP A 225 10.58 -1.33 18.29
N LEU A 226 10.59 -1.97 17.11
CA LEU A 226 10.70 -1.26 15.84
C LEU A 226 9.50 -0.36 15.57
N ILE A 227 8.27 -0.86 15.78
CA ILE A 227 7.05 -0.06 15.61
C ILE A 227 7.02 1.09 16.61
N SER A 228 7.40 0.83 17.86
CA SER A 228 7.49 1.86 18.90
C SER A 228 8.42 2.99 18.48
N PHE A 229 9.60 2.65 17.98
CA PHE A 229 10.59 3.62 17.53
C PHE A 229 10.13 4.40 16.28
N LEU A 230 9.52 3.74 15.29
CA LEU A 230 8.98 4.42 14.11
C LEU A 230 7.86 5.42 14.45
N LEU A 231 6.98 5.06 15.39
CA LEU A 231 5.93 5.95 15.87
C LEU A 231 6.50 7.10 16.70
N GLU A 232 7.51 6.84 17.52
CA GLU A 232 8.23 7.89 18.26
C GLU A 232 8.88 8.91 17.31
N LEU A 233 9.53 8.45 16.25
CA LEU A 233 10.10 9.31 15.21
C LEU A 233 9.05 10.20 14.56
N SER A 234 7.81 9.71 14.37
CA SER A 234 6.73 10.49 13.77
C SER A 234 6.28 11.70 14.61
N PHE A 235 6.61 11.72 15.91
CA PHE A 235 6.31 12.85 16.80
C PHE A 235 7.41 13.90 16.89
N HIS A 236 8.59 13.62 16.34
CA HIS A 236 9.66 14.60 16.29
C HIS A 236 9.28 15.77 15.38
N VAL A 237 9.76 16.97 15.72
CA VAL A 237 9.47 18.19 14.96
C VAL A 237 10.29 18.20 13.68
N SER A 238 9.63 18.36 12.55
CA SER A 238 10.30 18.45 11.25
C SER A 238 11.22 19.66 11.19
N GLY A 239 12.48 19.46 10.80
CA GLY A 239 13.48 20.52 10.68
C GLY A 239 14.33 20.76 11.95
N GLU A 240 14.00 20.14 13.07
CA GLU A 240 14.85 20.18 14.28
C GLU A 240 15.90 19.06 14.26
N ALA A 241 17.04 19.30 14.92
CA ALA A 241 18.14 18.34 15.01
C ALA A 241 18.11 17.55 16.32
N TYR A 242 18.25 16.23 16.21
CA TYR A 242 18.26 15.31 17.34
C TYR A 242 19.54 14.48 17.36
N ASN A 243 20.09 14.23 18.55
CA ASN A 243 21.38 13.58 18.69
C ASN A 243 21.28 12.07 18.36
N ILE A 244 22.15 11.57 17.47
CA ILE A 244 22.22 10.13 17.15
C ILE A 244 22.90 9.36 18.30
N ASN A 245 23.70 10.03 19.13
CA ASN A 245 24.52 9.40 20.16
C ASN A 245 23.74 8.88 21.37
N THR A 246 22.52 9.34 21.58
CA THR A 246 21.63 8.86 22.65
C THR A 246 20.98 7.53 22.31
N LEU A 247 21.08 7.09 21.06
CA LEU A 247 20.36 5.94 20.54
C LEU A 247 21.15 4.63 20.62
N ASN A 248 20.42 3.54 20.78
CA ASN A 248 20.94 2.18 20.77
C ASN A 248 21.47 1.79 19.37
N GLU A 249 22.35 0.78 19.31
CA GLU A 249 22.93 0.32 18.05
C GLU A 249 21.88 -0.07 17.00
N PHE A 250 20.82 -0.77 17.44
CA PHE A 250 19.66 -1.10 16.61
C PHE A 250 18.98 0.16 16.04
N GLN A 251 18.67 1.14 16.88
CA GLN A 251 18.03 2.40 16.48
C GLN A 251 18.89 3.19 15.49
N ARG A 252 20.22 3.17 15.65
CA ARG A 252 21.14 3.81 14.69
C ARG A 252 21.11 3.15 13.32
N ASN A 253 20.99 1.83 13.27
CA ASN A 253 20.86 1.11 12.00
C ASN A 253 19.53 1.45 11.33
N VAL A 254 18.43 1.50 12.08
CA VAL A 254 17.12 1.94 11.56
C VAL A 254 17.19 3.38 11.05
N ILE A 255 17.85 4.30 11.77
CA ILE A 255 18.01 5.68 11.32
C ILE A 255 18.78 5.79 10.00
N LYS A 256 19.83 4.98 9.82
CA LYS A 256 20.57 4.93 8.54
C LYS A 256 19.67 4.43 7.41
N ASP A 257 18.94 3.34 7.66
CA ASP A 257 17.98 2.78 6.68
C ASP A 257 16.90 3.82 6.32
N LEU A 258 16.34 4.52 7.31
CA LEU A 258 15.33 5.57 7.08
C LEU A 258 15.91 6.80 6.38
N ALA A 259 17.18 7.13 6.62
CA ALA A 259 17.85 8.22 5.93
C ALA A 259 18.04 7.92 4.44
N ASP A 260 18.37 6.68 4.08
CA ASP A 260 18.47 6.24 2.69
C ASP A 260 17.11 6.27 1.96
N LEU A 261 15.99 6.17 2.68
CA LEU A 261 14.65 6.40 2.14
C LEU A 261 14.27 7.90 2.08
N GLY A 262 15.06 8.82 2.63
CA GLY A 262 14.73 10.26 2.68
C GLY A 262 13.77 10.67 3.81
N LEU A 263 13.45 9.76 4.73
CA LEU A 263 12.66 10.05 5.93
C LEU A 263 13.44 10.92 6.92
N LEU A 264 14.75 10.71 7.01
CA LEU A 264 15.64 11.43 7.90
C LEU A 264 16.79 12.03 7.10
N LYS A 265 17.21 13.25 7.42
CA LYS A 265 18.46 13.81 6.91
C LYS A 265 19.54 13.66 7.96
N LEU A 266 20.61 12.95 7.64
CA LEU A 266 21.78 12.83 8.51
C LEU A 266 22.72 14.00 8.27
N GLN A 267 23.18 14.61 9.35
CA GLN A 267 24.18 15.66 9.29
C GLN A 267 25.25 15.39 10.34
N GLN A 268 26.51 15.40 9.87
CA GLN A 268 27.67 15.18 10.72
C GLN A 268 28.28 16.53 11.10
N GLY A 269 28.43 16.77 12.39
CA GLY A 269 29.27 17.83 12.91
C GLY A 269 30.69 17.37 13.18
N ARG A 270 31.48 18.25 13.82
CA ARG A 270 32.91 17.98 14.11
C ARG A 270 33.13 16.89 15.17
N LYS A 271 32.15 16.65 16.06
CA LYS A 271 32.22 15.66 17.17
C LYS A 271 30.96 14.84 17.35
N GLU A 272 29.81 15.33 16.86
CA GLU A 272 28.51 14.73 17.06
C GLU A 272 27.79 14.62 15.73
N SER A 273 26.98 13.56 15.57
CA SER A 273 26.13 13.37 14.41
C SER A 273 24.68 13.51 14.85
N TRP A 274 23.88 14.24 14.08
CA TRP A 274 22.46 14.44 14.34
C TRP A 274 21.61 14.03 13.14
N PHE A 275 20.35 13.71 13.43
CA PHE A 275 19.34 13.43 12.43
C PHE A 275 18.27 14.52 12.46
N ILE A 276 17.72 14.84 11.28
CA ILE A 276 16.67 15.84 11.09
C ILE A 276 15.46 15.15 10.43
N PRO A 277 14.31 15.07 11.11
CA PRO A 277 13.11 14.45 10.55
C PRO A 277 12.52 15.27 9.40
N THR A 278 12.18 14.60 8.30
CA THR A 278 11.46 15.21 7.15
C THR A 278 9.95 15.07 7.31
N LYS A 279 9.16 15.77 6.48
CA LYS A 279 7.69 15.65 6.49
C LYS A 279 7.21 14.22 6.16
N LEU A 280 8.03 13.39 5.53
CA LEU A 280 7.67 11.99 5.25
C LEU A 280 7.55 11.16 6.54
N VAL A 281 8.37 11.43 7.55
CA VAL A 281 8.32 10.74 8.86
C VAL A 281 7.09 11.13 9.66
N THR A 282 6.79 12.42 9.70
CA THR A 282 5.62 12.91 10.45
C THR A 282 4.31 12.41 9.85
N ASN A 283 4.26 12.22 8.52
CA ASN A 283 3.11 11.65 7.83
C ASN A 283 2.83 10.18 8.17
N LEU A 284 3.79 9.42 8.74
CA LEU A 284 3.57 8.00 9.08
C LEU A 284 2.43 7.83 10.11
N SER A 285 2.33 8.71 11.12
CA SER A 285 1.28 8.64 12.14
C SER A 285 -0.01 9.40 11.77
N VAL A 286 0.06 10.28 10.77
CA VAL A 286 -1.07 11.10 10.30
C VAL A 286 -1.72 10.46 9.06
N THR A 287 -2.07 9.17 9.16
CA THR A 287 -2.54 8.40 7.99
C THR A 287 -4.02 8.59 7.64
N LEU A 288 -4.77 9.44 8.36
CA LEU A 288 -6.24 9.50 8.21
C LEU A 288 -6.87 10.89 8.02
N SER A 289 -6.10 11.97 8.03
CA SER A 289 -6.69 13.32 8.03
C SER A 289 -6.35 14.23 6.85
N ASP A 290 -5.42 13.89 5.96
CA ASP A 290 -5.10 14.85 4.88
C ASP A 290 -4.59 14.24 3.56
N SER A 291 -5.38 13.34 2.98
CA SER A 291 -5.20 12.93 1.58
C SER A 291 -5.62 14.02 0.57
N SER A 292 -5.76 15.28 1.01
CA SER A 292 -6.35 16.39 0.23
C SER A 292 -5.34 17.16 -0.62
N SER A 293 -4.04 17.01 -0.39
CA SER A 293 -3.04 17.67 -1.25
C SER A 293 -2.88 16.85 -2.52
N ARG A 294 -3.83 17.01 -3.45
CA ARG A 294 -3.64 16.56 -4.84
C ARG A 294 -2.30 17.15 -5.30
N LYS A 295 -1.32 16.28 -5.51
CA LYS A 295 -0.09 16.67 -6.18
C LYS A 295 -0.49 17.36 -7.48
N GLN A 296 0.13 18.49 -7.79
CA GLN A 296 -0.08 19.11 -9.10
C GLN A 296 0.33 18.08 -10.15
N GLY A 297 -0.62 17.65 -10.96
CA GLY A 297 -0.31 16.75 -12.06
C GLY A 297 0.63 17.43 -13.05
N PHE A 298 1.37 16.61 -13.79
CA PHE A 298 2.41 17.08 -14.70
C PHE A 298 2.20 16.59 -16.14
N VAL A 299 1.22 15.71 -16.37
CA VAL A 299 1.01 15.04 -17.67
C VAL A 299 -0.12 15.71 -18.45
N VAL A 300 0.10 15.90 -19.75
CA VAL A 300 -0.89 16.35 -20.73
C VAL A 300 -0.93 15.33 -21.85
N VAL A 301 -2.13 14.88 -22.22
CA VAL A 301 -2.35 13.95 -23.32
C VAL A 301 -3.20 14.63 -24.38
N GLU A 302 -2.74 14.59 -25.62
CA GLU A 302 -3.44 15.15 -26.78
C GLU A 302 -4.23 14.07 -27.54
N THR A 303 -5.15 14.51 -28.41
CA THR A 303 -6.01 13.62 -29.23
C THR A 303 -5.22 12.82 -30.27
N ASN A 304 -4.00 13.22 -30.59
CA ASN A 304 -3.07 12.55 -31.51
C ASN A 304 -2.18 11.49 -30.82
N PHE A 305 -2.52 11.07 -29.60
CA PHE A 305 -1.75 10.12 -28.77
C PHE A 305 -0.38 10.63 -28.29
N ARG A 306 -0.09 11.92 -28.43
CA ARG A 306 1.12 12.52 -27.84
C ARG A 306 0.92 12.81 -26.36
N THR A 307 1.96 12.52 -25.59
CA THR A 307 2.04 12.73 -24.16
C THR A 307 3.15 13.71 -23.83
N TYR A 308 2.81 14.77 -23.12
CA TYR A 308 3.73 15.81 -22.67
C TYR A 308 3.76 15.82 -21.15
N ALA A 309 4.90 15.50 -20.56
CA ALA A 309 5.08 15.51 -19.11
C ALA A 309 6.04 16.61 -18.67
N TYR A 310 5.52 17.58 -17.93
CA TYR A 310 6.26 18.70 -17.38
C TYR A 310 6.96 18.29 -16.08
N SER A 311 8.01 17.48 -16.21
CA SER A 311 8.81 17.05 -15.06
C SER A 311 10.28 16.90 -15.45
N ALA A 312 11.17 17.24 -14.51
CA ALA A 312 12.60 16.96 -14.58
C ALA A 312 12.98 15.60 -13.96
N SER A 313 12.02 14.92 -13.31
CA SER A 313 12.28 13.66 -12.62
C SER A 313 12.53 12.52 -13.60
N LYS A 314 13.64 11.80 -13.39
CA LYS A 314 13.96 10.57 -14.11
C LYS A 314 12.95 9.46 -13.83
N LEU A 315 12.39 9.42 -12.61
CA LEU A 315 11.37 8.43 -12.24
C LEU A 315 10.13 8.57 -13.13
N HIS A 316 9.64 9.80 -13.33
CA HIS A 316 8.50 10.05 -14.20
C HIS A 316 8.78 9.65 -15.65
N CYS A 317 10.01 9.85 -16.14
CA CYS A 317 10.43 9.40 -17.47
C CYS A 317 10.34 7.87 -17.60
N GLU A 318 10.87 7.14 -16.62
CA GLU A 318 10.84 5.67 -16.62
C GLU A 318 9.42 5.12 -16.47
N ILE A 319 8.57 5.72 -15.63
CA ILE A 319 7.16 5.33 -15.51
C ILE A 319 6.43 5.51 -16.84
N LEU A 320 6.63 6.64 -17.53
CA LEU A 320 6.03 6.88 -18.84
C LEU A 320 6.55 5.90 -19.88
N ARG A 321 7.83 5.52 -19.82
CA ARG A 321 8.46 4.56 -20.74
C ARG A 321 7.85 3.16 -20.66
N LEU A 322 7.16 2.82 -19.57
CA LEU A 322 6.48 1.54 -19.41
C LEU A 322 5.30 1.34 -20.38
N PHE A 323 4.61 2.42 -20.76
CA PHE A 323 3.41 2.36 -21.60
C PHE A 323 3.39 3.35 -22.77
N SER A 324 4.41 4.19 -22.89
CA SER A 324 4.58 5.13 -23.99
C SER A 324 6.00 5.09 -24.53
N ARG A 325 6.15 5.39 -25.82
CA ARG A 325 7.46 5.56 -26.44
C ARG A 325 7.94 6.99 -26.19
N VAL A 326 8.95 7.14 -25.34
CA VAL A 326 9.62 8.44 -25.12
C VAL A 326 10.42 8.80 -26.38
N GLU A 327 10.09 9.92 -27.01
CA GLU A 327 10.76 10.38 -28.25
C GLU A 327 12.01 11.21 -27.91
N TYR A 328 11.87 12.16 -26.99
CA TYR A 328 12.97 12.99 -26.51
C TYR A 328 12.67 13.55 -25.11
N GLN A 329 13.75 13.83 -24.38
CA GLN A 329 13.72 14.40 -23.04
C GLN A 329 14.46 15.75 -23.05
N LEU A 330 13.75 16.80 -22.66
CA LEU A 330 14.28 18.13 -22.39
C LEU A 330 14.40 18.33 -20.86
N PRO A 331 15.12 19.37 -20.38
CA PRO A 331 15.36 19.54 -18.94
C PRO A 331 14.11 19.55 -18.05
N ASN A 332 12.99 20.09 -18.53
CA ASN A 332 11.72 20.18 -17.78
C ASN A 332 10.52 19.61 -18.55
N LEU A 333 10.76 18.87 -19.64
CA LEU A 333 9.69 18.35 -20.50
C LEU A 333 10.09 17.00 -21.09
N ILE A 334 9.26 15.99 -20.84
CA ILE A 334 9.35 14.67 -21.45
C ILE A 334 8.28 14.59 -22.52
N VAL A 335 8.69 14.29 -23.76
CA VAL A 335 7.77 14.10 -24.87
C VAL A 335 7.76 12.64 -25.27
N GLY A 336 6.57 12.06 -25.31
CA GLY A 336 6.34 10.68 -25.73
C GLY A 336 5.09 10.54 -26.60
N ALA A 337 4.94 9.35 -27.16
CA ALA A 337 3.76 8.96 -27.92
C ALA A 337 3.26 7.59 -27.44
N ILE A 338 1.96 7.49 -27.21
CA ILE A 338 1.30 6.22 -26.92
C ILE A 338 1.07 5.49 -28.25
N THR A 339 1.82 4.40 -28.46
CA THR A 339 1.68 3.55 -29.65
C THR A 339 1.11 2.19 -29.27
N LYS A 340 0.51 1.51 -30.26
CA LYS A 340 0.03 0.13 -30.10
C LYS A 340 1.13 -0.80 -29.56
N GLU A 341 2.35 -0.69 -30.10
CA GLU A 341 3.51 -1.49 -29.68
C GLU A 341 3.90 -1.22 -28.23
N SER A 342 3.94 0.05 -27.80
CA SER A 342 4.28 0.39 -26.41
C SER A 342 3.27 -0.13 -25.41
N LEU A 343 1.98 -0.11 -25.78
CA LEU A 343 0.93 -0.65 -24.93
C LEU A 343 0.90 -2.17 -24.91
N TYR A 344 1.17 -2.83 -26.03
CA TYR A 344 1.25 -4.28 -26.07
C TYR A 344 2.35 -4.80 -25.14
N ASN A 345 3.51 -4.14 -25.14
CA ASN A 345 4.57 -4.44 -24.17
C ASN A 345 4.09 -4.19 -22.73
N ALA A 346 3.37 -3.10 -22.47
CA ALA A 346 2.80 -2.82 -21.14
C ALA A 346 1.81 -3.92 -20.69
N PHE A 347 0.90 -4.34 -21.58
CA PHE A 347 -0.08 -5.39 -21.34
C PHE A 347 0.57 -6.75 -21.10
N GLU A 348 1.63 -7.11 -21.86
CA GLU A 348 2.43 -8.31 -21.62
C GLU A 348 3.14 -8.30 -20.25
N ASN A 349 3.52 -7.11 -19.77
CA ASN A 349 4.05 -6.91 -18.42
C ASN A 349 2.93 -6.89 -17.35
N GLY A 350 1.67 -7.06 -17.76
CA GLY A 350 0.50 -7.17 -16.89
C GLY A 350 -0.07 -5.82 -16.42
N ILE A 351 0.33 -4.72 -17.05
CA ILE A 351 -0.25 -3.40 -16.79
C ILE A 351 -1.58 -3.31 -17.53
N THR A 352 -2.69 -3.06 -16.83
CA THR A 352 -4.04 -2.99 -17.44
C THR A 352 -4.36 -1.63 -18.05
N ALA A 353 -5.30 -1.58 -19.00
CA ALA A 353 -5.72 -0.33 -19.63
C ALA A 353 -6.26 0.68 -18.60
N ASP A 354 -7.09 0.22 -17.66
CA ASP A 354 -7.68 1.08 -16.63
C ASP A 354 -6.63 1.64 -15.66
N GLN A 355 -5.55 0.91 -15.39
CA GLN A 355 -4.42 1.43 -14.59
C GLN A 355 -3.69 2.57 -15.32
N ILE A 356 -3.44 2.42 -16.63
CA ILE A 356 -2.80 3.47 -17.44
C ILE A 356 -3.70 4.71 -17.51
N ILE A 357 -5.00 4.51 -17.75
CA ILE A 357 -5.97 5.62 -17.79
C ILE A 357 -6.05 6.32 -16.43
N SER A 358 -6.12 5.54 -15.34
CA SER A 358 -6.14 6.09 -13.97
C SER A 358 -4.88 6.90 -13.67
N PHE A 359 -3.71 6.45 -14.10
CA PHE A 359 -2.45 7.19 -13.96
C PHE A 359 -2.51 8.55 -14.65
N LEU A 360 -2.92 8.55 -15.92
CA LEU A 360 -3.02 9.76 -16.75
C LEU A 360 -4.02 10.75 -16.16
N GLN A 361 -5.15 10.27 -15.62
CA GLN A 361 -6.16 11.10 -14.98
C GLN A 361 -5.70 11.68 -13.64
N GLN A 362 -5.04 10.88 -12.80
CA GLN A 362 -4.55 11.32 -11.48
C GLN A 362 -3.39 12.31 -11.58
N ASN A 363 -2.55 12.16 -12.61
CA ASN A 363 -1.37 13.01 -12.84
C ASN A 363 -1.61 14.06 -13.94
N ALA A 364 -2.87 14.32 -14.31
CA ALA A 364 -3.22 15.32 -15.30
C ALA A 364 -2.83 16.73 -14.83
N HIS A 365 -2.17 17.49 -15.71
CA HIS A 365 -1.78 18.87 -15.43
C HIS A 365 -3.01 19.72 -15.01
N PRO A 366 -2.93 20.63 -14.03
CA PRO A 366 -4.09 21.36 -13.49
C PRO A 366 -5.01 21.98 -14.57
N ARG A 367 -4.42 22.59 -15.61
CA ARG A 367 -5.15 23.18 -16.75
C ARG A 367 -5.98 22.18 -17.56
N VAL A 368 -5.63 20.90 -17.51
CA VAL A 368 -6.32 19.81 -18.20
C VAL A 368 -7.19 19.02 -17.23
N ALA A 369 -6.79 18.91 -15.97
CA ALA A 369 -7.58 18.30 -14.91
C ALA A 369 -8.92 19.02 -14.65
N GLU A 370 -9.00 20.33 -14.93
CA GLU A 370 -10.27 21.09 -14.90
C GLU A 370 -11.22 20.72 -16.05
N LYS A 371 -10.72 20.14 -17.15
CA LYS A 371 -11.55 19.68 -18.26
C LYS A 371 -12.14 18.32 -17.94
N THR A 372 -13.41 18.12 -18.27
CA THR A 372 -14.10 16.83 -18.17
C THR A 372 -14.43 16.33 -19.57
N PRO A 373 -13.85 15.20 -20.02
CA PRO A 373 -12.85 14.36 -19.35
C PRO A 373 -11.42 14.95 -19.39
N SER A 374 -10.59 14.61 -18.39
CA SER A 374 -9.19 15.08 -18.27
C SER A 374 -8.24 14.40 -19.27
N VAL A 375 -8.60 13.21 -19.75
CA VAL A 375 -7.92 12.52 -20.84
C VAL A 375 -8.92 12.43 -22.01
N PRO A 376 -8.52 12.74 -23.26
CA PRO A 376 -9.42 12.64 -24.41
C PRO A 376 -10.06 11.25 -24.57
N GLU A 377 -11.37 11.20 -24.81
CA GLU A 377 -12.14 9.94 -24.91
C GLU A 377 -11.60 9.01 -26.00
N ASN A 378 -11.19 9.57 -27.12
CA ASN A 378 -10.60 8.81 -28.22
C ASN A 378 -9.33 8.06 -27.78
N VAL A 379 -8.54 8.63 -26.87
CA VAL A 379 -7.34 7.98 -26.33
C VAL A 379 -7.73 6.89 -25.35
N THR A 380 -8.66 7.16 -24.43
CA THR A 380 -9.10 6.15 -23.43
C THR A 380 -9.73 4.92 -24.08
N ASP A 381 -10.59 5.14 -25.08
CA ASP A 381 -11.27 4.05 -25.78
C ASP A 381 -10.28 3.24 -26.61
N GLN A 382 -9.33 3.89 -27.28
CA GLN A 382 -8.32 3.20 -28.06
C GLN A 382 -7.40 2.33 -27.20
N ILE A 383 -7.01 2.78 -26.00
CA ILE A 383 -6.21 1.99 -25.06
C ILE A 383 -6.98 0.71 -24.66
N ARG A 384 -8.28 0.84 -24.32
CA ARG A 384 -9.14 -0.30 -23.97
C ARG A 384 -9.35 -1.26 -25.13
N LEU A 385 -9.53 -0.74 -26.35
CA LEU A 385 -9.64 -1.56 -27.56
C LEU A 385 -8.39 -2.37 -27.81
N TRP A 386 -7.21 -1.78 -27.60
CA TRP A 386 -5.94 -2.50 -27.77
C TRP A 386 -5.70 -3.59 -26.70
N GLU A 387 -6.18 -3.42 -25.47
CA GLU A 387 -6.18 -4.49 -24.47
C GLU A 387 -7.16 -5.61 -24.84
N ALA A 388 -8.37 -5.24 -25.27
CA ALA A 388 -9.38 -6.19 -25.73
C ALA A 388 -8.90 -7.00 -26.94
N ASP A 389 -8.12 -6.38 -27.84
CA ASP A 389 -7.50 -7.03 -28.99
C ASP A 389 -6.49 -8.13 -28.59
N LEU A 390 -5.77 -7.97 -27.49
CA LEU A 390 -4.87 -9.01 -26.95
C LEU A 390 -5.66 -10.14 -26.28
N ASN A 391 -6.70 -9.79 -25.53
CA ASN A 391 -7.51 -10.76 -24.78
C ASN A 391 -8.63 -11.41 -25.61
N ARG A 392 -8.54 -11.37 -26.95
CA ARG A 392 -9.55 -11.97 -27.84
C ARG A 392 -9.61 -13.49 -27.77
N VAL A 393 -8.51 -14.15 -27.42
CA VAL A 393 -8.40 -15.61 -27.44
C VAL A 393 -8.06 -16.12 -26.05
N GLU A 394 -9.01 -16.83 -25.45
CA GLU A 394 -8.78 -17.54 -24.20
C GLU A 394 -8.36 -18.98 -24.48
N ILE A 395 -7.24 -19.40 -23.90
CA ILE A 395 -6.75 -20.79 -24.01
C ILE A 395 -7.22 -21.54 -22.77
N VAL A 396 -8.19 -22.44 -22.97
CA VAL A 396 -8.72 -23.29 -21.89
C VAL A 396 -8.25 -24.73 -22.08
N SER A 397 -7.51 -25.25 -21.10
CA SER A 397 -7.10 -26.66 -21.08
C SER A 397 -8.35 -27.55 -21.01
N SER A 398 -8.54 -28.37 -22.03
CA SER A 398 -9.77 -29.12 -22.24
C SER A 398 -9.51 -30.50 -22.85
N ASN A 399 -10.43 -31.41 -22.61
CA ASN A 399 -10.44 -32.75 -23.17
C ASN A 399 -11.57 -32.86 -24.19
N PHE A 400 -11.23 -33.41 -25.34
CA PHE A 400 -12.15 -33.68 -26.43
C PHE A 400 -12.64 -35.13 -26.35
N TYR A 401 -13.96 -35.31 -26.36
CA TYR A 401 -14.64 -36.60 -26.41
C TYR A 401 -15.34 -36.75 -27.77
N GLU A 402 -15.02 -37.84 -28.45
CA GLU A 402 -15.64 -38.25 -29.71
C GLU A 402 -16.06 -39.73 -29.64
N GLU A 403 -16.79 -40.19 -30.66
CA GLU A 403 -17.24 -41.59 -30.81
C GLU A 403 -18.14 -42.11 -29.68
N PHE A 404 -19.18 -41.36 -29.33
CA PHE A 404 -20.19 -41.86 -28.40
C PHE A 404 -20.99 -43.02 -29.02
N PRO A 405 -21.25 -44.11 -28.26
CA PRO A 405 -21.90 -45.31 -28.77
C PRO A 405 -23.40 -45.12 -29.07
N SER A 406 -24.06 -44.20 -28.39
CA SER A 406 -25.45 -43.83 -28.65
C SER A 406 -25.69 -42.36 -28.31
N ARG A 407 -26.79 -41.83 -28.85
CA ARG A 407 -27.23 -40.45 -28.58
C ARG A 407 -27.59 -40.24 -27.10
N ASP A 408 -28.19 -41.25 -26.46
CA ASP A 408 -28.58 -41.17 -25.05
C ASP A 408 -27.36 -41.08 -24.11
N VAL A 409 -26.27 -41.79 -24.43
CA VAL A 409 -25.01 -41.71 -23.68
C VAL A 409 -24.33 -40.36 -23.88
N PHE A 410 -24.42 -39.79 -25.10
CA PHE A 410 -23.95 -38.44 -25.39
C PHE A 410 -24.72 -37.38 -24.59
N GLU A 411 -26.07 -37.44 -24.60
CA GLU A 411 -26.92 -36.49 -23.86
C GLU A 411 -26.68 -36.61 -22.35
N SER A 412 -26.60 -37.84 -21.82
CA SER A 412 -26.26 -38.11 -20.42
C SER A 412 -24.88 -37.58 -20.01
N ALA A 413 -23.89 -37.65 -20.91
CA ALA A 413 -22.55 -37.13 -20.67
C ALA A 413 -22.50 -35.60 -20.70
N CYS A 414 -23.32 -34.97 -21.56
CA CYS A 414 -23.46 -33.51 -21.61
C CYS A 414 -24.12 -32.99 -20.33
N ASP A 415 -25.19 -33.64 -19.87
CA ASP A 415 -25.89 -33.28 -18.63
C ASP A 415 -24.96 -33.40 -17.42
N TYR A 416 -24.23 -34.51 -17.31
CA TYR A 416 -23.23 -34.69 -16.24
C TYR A 416 -22.10 -33.64 -16.30
N ALA A 417 -21.67 -33.23 -17.49
CA ALA A 417 -20.67 -32.16 -17.65
C ALA A 417 -21.22 -30.78 -17.28
N ARG A 418 -22.52 -30.51 -17.51
CA ARG A 418 -23.20 -29.26 -17.10
C ARG A 418 -23.39 -29.22 -15.58
N GLU A 419 -23.84 -30.31 -14.96
CA GLU A 419 -24.03 -30.42 -13.51
C GLU A 419 -22.73 -30.18 -12.73
N ASN A 420 -21.60 -30.66 -13.24
CA ASN A 420 -20.29 -30.47 -12.60
C ASN A 420 -19.58 -29.17 -13.01
N GLY A 421 -20.17 -28.32 -13.87
CA GLY A 421 -19.59 -27.04 -14.30
C GLY A 421 -18.38 -27.14 -15.24
N GLY A 422 -18.22 -28.28 -15.91
CA GLY A 422 -17.09 -28.60 -16.80
C GLY A 422 -17.38 -28.45 -18.29
N HIS A 423 -18.64 -28.29 -18.67
CA HIS A 423 -19.05 -28.17 -20.07
C HIS A 423 -18.45 -26.92 -20.73
N LEU A 424 -17.78 -27.09 -21.88
CA LEU A 424 -17.23 -25.99 -22.67
C LEU A 424 -17.91 -25.84 -24.04
N TRP A 425 -18.14 -26.95 -24.73
CA TRP A 425 -18.74 -26.94 -26.06
C TRP A 425 -19.33 -28.31 -26.42
N GLU A 426 -20.41 -28.31 -27.19
CA GLU A 426 -21.03 -29.52 -27.75
C GLU A 426 -21.39 -29.35 -29.23
N ASP A 427 -21.33 -30.45 -29.97
CA ASP A 427 -21.92 -30.59 -31.30
C ASP A 427 -22.81 -31.83 -31.32
N SER A 428 -24.12 -31.59 -31.26
CA SER A 428 -25.15 -32.64 -31.24
C SER A 428 -25.26 -33.39 -32.58
N LYS A 429 -24.78 -32.83 -33.69
CA LYS A 429 -24.86 -33.49 -35.01
C LYS A 429 -23.78 -34.56 -35.16
N ARG A 430 -22.60 -34.31 -34.60
CA ARG A 430 -21.45 -35.23 -34.68
C ARG A 430 -21.18 -35.98 -33.37
N MET A 431 -22.01 -35.76 -32.34
CA MET A 431 -21.84 -36.31 -30.99
C MET A 431 -20.42 -36.01 -30.47
N ARG A 432 -20.09 -34.72 -30.35
CA ARG A 432 -18.77 -34.28 -29.85
C ARG A 432 -18.97 -33.41 -28.63
N LEU A 433 -18.10 -33.59 -27.65
CA LEU A 433 -18.16 -32.87 -26.38
C LEU A 433 -16.76 -32.40 -25.98
N ILE A 434 -16.62 -31.14 -25.61
CA ILE A 434 -15.41 -30.58 -25.01
C ILE A 434 -15.70 -30.26 -23.54
N VAL A 435 -14.87 -30.78 -22.66
CA VAL A 435 -14.97 -30.60 -21.21
C VAL A 435 -13.67 -30.02 -20.68
N LYS A 436 -13.72 -29.20 -19.62
CA LYS A 436 -12.53 -28.73 -18.90
C LYS A 436 -11.68 -29.91 -18.42
N ALA A 437 -10.35 -29.74 -18.45
CA ALA A 437 -9.41 -30.78 -18.04
C ALA A 437 -9.60 -31.24 -16.58
N GLU A 438 -10.08 -30.34 -15.71
CA GLU A 438 -10.34 -30.62 -14.30
C GLU A 438 -11.38 -31.73 -14.08
N ILE A 439 -12.37 -31.84 -14.98
CA ILE A 439 -13.50 -32.79 -14.83
C ILE A 439 -13.23 -34.08 -15.63
N HIS A 440 -12.11 -34.16 -16.33
CA HIS A 440 -11.77 -35.31 -17.17
C HIS A 440 -11.81 -36.64 -16.41
N MET A 441 -11.26 -36.69 -15.19
CA MET A 441 -11.22 -37.91 -14.38
C MET A 441 -12.63 -38.35 -13.95
N GLN A 442 -13.47 -37.40 -13.55
CA GLN A 442 -14.85 -37.66 -13.13
C GLN A 442 -15.73 -38.12 -14.31
N MET A 443 -15.58 -37.46 -15.47
CA MET A 443 -16.23 -37.86 -16.72
C MET A 443 -15.82 -39.28 -17.14
N ARG A 444 -14.53 -39.62 -17.00
CA ARG A 444 -14.03 -40.95 -17.34
C ARG A 444 -14.59 -42.04 -16.43
N GLU A 445 -14.75 -41.77 -15.14
CA GLU A 445 -15.41 -42.70 -14.22
C GLU A 445 -16.89 -42.87 -14.52
N TYR A 446 -17.59 -41.77 -14.82
CA TYR A 446 -19.01 -41.80 -15.19
C TYR A 446 -19.26 -42.61 -16.47
N LEU A 447 -18.48 -42.36 -17.52
CA LEU A 447 -18.56 -43.10 -18.78
C LEU A 447 -18.17 -44.58 -18.64
N ARG A 448 -17.31 -44.93 -17.67
CA ARG A 448 -16.99 -46.33 -17.35
C ARG A 448 -18.12 -47.06 -16.63
N ARG A 449 -18.95 -46.35 -15.85
CA ARG A 449 -20.10 -46.94 -15.15
C ARG A 449 -21.32 -47.15 -16.06
N GLN A 450 -21.35 -46.48 -17.21
CA GLN A 450 -22.40 -46.63 -18.23
C GLN A 450 -22.08 -47.69 -19.30
N LYS A 451 -20.86 -48.25 -19.30
CA LYS A 451 -20.55 -49.51 -20.01
C LYS A 451 -21.02 -50.68 -19.17
#